data_AF-T0HI90-F1
#
_entry.id   AF-T0HI90-F1
#
_cell.length_a   1.000
_cell.length_b   1.000
_cell.length_c   1.000
_cell.angle_alpha   90.00
_cell.angle_beta   90.00
_cell.angle_gamma   90.00
#
_symmetry.space_group_name_H-M   'P 1'
#
loop_
_entity.id
_entity.type
_entity.pdbx_description
1 polymer ?
#
loop_
_entity_poly.entity_id
_entity_poly.type
_entity_poly.pdbx_seq_one_letter_code
_entity_poly.pdbx_strand_id
1 'polypeptide(L)'
;MTDFGFSKSGEKPKEEGAAPAKLDLGGMPKGPIVNDPMREREAMDRAERVGFTDRGQGRGVLRRKRVAQPTATVYVKGPEELIEWFIAYTEEKGHQAYWKSIEDFRAIVEGNRRGER
;
A
#
# COMPACT_ATOMS: atom_id res chain seq x y z
N MET A 1 34.58 -1.90 1.04
CA MET A 1 33.17 -2.07 1.47
C MET A 1 33.14 -1.79 2.96
N THR A 2 32.32 -0.83 3.38
CA THR A 2 32.30 -0.35 4.77
C THR A 2 31.35 -1.22 5.58
N ASP A 3 31.89 -1.97 6.54
CA ASP A 3 31.11 -2.77 7.49
C ASP A 3 30.39 -1.86 8.48
N PHE A 4 29.06 -2.00 8.57
CA PHE A 4 28.26 -1.33 9.58
C PHE A 4 28.48 -2.00 10.94
N GLY A 5 29.13 -1.27 11.85
CA GLY A 5 29.50 -1.71 13.19
C GLY A 5 28.32 -2.04 14.10
N PHE A 6 27.79 -3.25 13.94
CA PHE A 6 26.97 -3.93 14.95
C PHE A 6 27.80 -5.03 15.62
N SER A 7 28.91 -4.63 16.27
CA SER A 7 29.61 -5.52 17.18
C SER A 7 28.92 -5.53 18.55
N LYS A 8 28.46 -6.73 18.89
CA LYS A 8 27.77 -7.13 20.11
C LYS A 8 28.76 -7.18 21.27
N SER A 9 28.72 -6.23 22.20
CA SER A 9 29.15 -6.41 23.60
C SER A 9 28.95 -5.11 24.40
N GLY A 10 27.72 -4.91 24.85
CA GLY A 10 27.41 -3.96 25.93
C GLY A 10 26.96 -4.77 27.14
N GLU A 11 27.79 -4.76 28.17
CA GLU A 11 27.52 -5.30 29.50
C GLU A 11 26.16 -4.77 29.99
N LYS A 12 25.23 -5.67 30.32
CA LYS A 12 23.92 -5.27 30.85
C LYS A 12 24.15 -4.59 32.20
N PRO A 13 23.74 -3.32 32.40
CA PRO A 13 23.72 -2.75 33.73
C PRO A 13 22.75 -3.58 34.59
N LYS A 14 23.22 -3.93 35.78
CA LYS A 14 22.47 -4.65 36.81
C LYS A 14 21.12 -3.96 37.04
N GLU A 15 20.10 -4.78 37.17
CA GLU A 15 18.76 -4.40 37.62
C GLU A 15 18.85 -3.71 39.00
N GLU A 16 18.85 -2.38 38.99
CA GLU A 16 18.38 -1.60 40.13
C GLU A 16 16.93 -1.22 39.85
N GLY A 17 16.07 -1.68 40.75
CA GLY A 17 14.63 -1.62 40.63
C GLY A 17 14.10 -0.21 40.37
N ALA A 18 13.46 -0.05 39.22
CA ALA A 18 12.12 0.48 39.11
C ALA A 18 11.68 0.15 37.70
N ALA A 19 10.77 -0.81 37.53
CA ALA A 19 9.94 -0.79 36.33
C ALA A 19 9.44 0.65 36.16
N PRO A 20 9.55 1.30 34.98
CA PRO A 20 8.92 2.59 34.80
C PRO A 20 7.46 2.36 35.20
N ALA A 21 7.04 3.01 36.31
CA ALA A 21 5.72 2.84 36.88
C ALA A 21 4.75 2.83 35.71
N LYS A 22 4.03 1.70 35.55
CA LYS A 22 3.10 1.45 34.43
C LYS A 22 2.55 2.80 34.00
N LEU A 23 2.98 3.28 32.83
CA LEU A 23 2.56 4.59 32.33
C LEU A 23 1.05 4.61 32.48
N ASP A 24 0.53 5.49 33.34
CA ASP A 24 -0.89 5.52 33.64
C ASP A 24 -1.59 6.16 32.45
N LEU A 25 -1.93 5.31 31.49
CA LEU A 25 -2.66 5.68 30.29
C LEU A 25 -4.18 5.74 30.58
N GLY A 26 -4.61 5.60 31.84
CA GLY A 26 -6.01 5.64 32.25
C GLY A 26 -6.68 6.99 32.00
N GLY A 27 -5.91 8.07 31.97
CA GLY A 27 -6.39 9.42 31.67
C GLY A 27 -6.29 9.83 30.19
N MET A 28 -5.73 8.99 29.32
CA MET A 28 -5.62 9.33 27.90
C MET A 28 -6.93 9.05 27.16
N PRO A 29 -7.43 10.00 26.34
CA PRO A 29 -8.64 9.80 25.56
C PRO A 29 -8.45 8.60 24.62
N LYS A 30 -9.32 7.60 24.75
CA LYS A 30 -9.35 6.44 23.86
C LYS A 30 -10.28 6.75 22.70
N GLY A 31 -9.71 6.98 21.53
CA GLY A 31 -10.45 7.29 20.30
C GLY A 31 -9.65 8.18 19.36
N PRO A 32 -10.20 8.51 18.18
CA PRO A 32 -9.59 9.50 17.31
C PRO A 32 -9.43 10.83 18.05
N ILE A 33 -8.23 11.40 18.02
CA ILE A 33 -7.99 12.74 18.57
C ILE A 33 -8.74 13.72 17.67
N VAL A 34 -9.82 14.29 18.18
CA VAL A 34 -10.56 15.36 17.50
C VAL A 34 -9.91 16.67 17.91
N ASN A 35 -9.24 17.32 16.97
CA ASN A 35 -8.65 18.63 17.19
C ASN A 35 -9.72 19.73 17.05
N ASP A 36 -9.61 20.75 17.89
CA ASP A 36 -10.41 21.97 17.77
C ASP A 36 -9.80 22.89 16.69
N PRO A 37 -10.56 23.27 15.63
CA PRO A 37 -10.08 24.12 14.55
C PRO A 37 -9.50 25.46 15.01
N MET A 38 -9.98 26.03 16.13
CA MET A 38 -9.46 27.29 16.65
C MET A 38 -8.07 27.11 17.26
N ARG A 39 -7.87 26.02 18.01
CA ARG A 39 -6.56 25.69 18.61
C ARG A 39 -5.51 25.34 17.57
N GLU A 40 -5.92 24.72 16.47
CA GLU A 40 -5.02 24.44 15.34
C GLU A 40 -4.50 25.73 14.71
N ARG A 41 -5.36 26.75 14.53
CA ARG A 41 -4.95 28.06 14.00
C ARG A 41 -3.94 28.75 14.92
N GLU A 42 -4.22 28.82 16.21
CA GLU A 42 -3.29 29.42 17.19
C GLU A 42 -1.95 28.66 17.29
N ALA A 43 -1.95 27.35 17.05
CA ALA A 43 -0.74 26.55 16.98
C ALA A 43 0.05 26.86 15.70
N MET A 44 -0.63 27.01 14.56
CA MET A 44 -0.01 27.40 13.28
C MET A 44 0.58 28.81 13.34
N ASP A 45 -0.13 29.78 13.93
CA ASP A 45 0.37 31.16 14.08
C ASP A 45 1.64 31.22 14.96
N ARG A 46 1.70 30.38 16.01
CA ARG A 46 2.90 30.24 16.85
C ARG A 46 4.04 29.55 16.11
N ALA A 47 3.73 28.55 15.29
CA ALA A 47 4.69 27.83 14.48
C ALA A 47 5.33 28.76 13.43
N GLU A 48 4.53 29.56 12.75
CA GLU A 48 5.00 30.54 11.76
C GLU A 48 5.92 31.59 12.42
N ARG A 49 5.57 32.05 13.62
CA ARG A 49 6.39 33.00 14.40
C ARG A 49 7.78 32.47 14.74
N VAL A 50 7.94 31.16 14.92
CA VAL A 50 9.24 30.51 15.17
C VAL A 50 9.94 30.06 13.89
N GLY A 51 9.43 30.47 12.72
CA GLY A 51 10.00 30.17 11.41
C GLY A 51 9.67 28.76 10.90
N PHE A 52 8.68 28.08 11.49
CA PHE A 52 8.22 26.79 10.96
C PHE A 52 7.37 27.04 9.71
N THR A 53 7.86 26.54 8.56
CA THR A 53 7.13 26.58 7.28
C THR A 53 6.60 25.18 7.00
N ASP A 54 5.28 25.02 6.86
CA ASP A 54 4.68 23.75 6.46
C ASP A 54 5.08 23.43 5.01
N ARG A 55 6.01 22.48 4.85
CA ARG A 55 6.44 21.94 3.55
C ARG A 55 5.51 20.84 3.05
N GLY A 56 4.21 21.01 3.23
CA GLY A 56 3.20 20.11 2.71
C GLY A 56 3.16 18.75 3.39
N GLN A 57 3.20 18.70 4.73
CA GLN A 57 2.63 17.56 5.45
C GLN A 57 1.08 17.58 5.42
N GLY A 58 0.48 18.48 4.64
CA GLY A 58 -0.94 18.53 4.28
C GLY A 58 -1.36 17.45 3.28
N ARG A 59 -1.56 16.25 3.82
CA ARG A 59 -2.28 15.06 3.31
C ARG A 59 -1.39 13.89 3.69
N GLY A 60 -1.52 13.44 4.94
CA GLY A 60 -1.07 12.11 5.32
C GLY A 60 -1.43 11.18 4.17
N VAL A 61 -0.43 10.51 3.61
CA VAL A 61 -0.61 9.63 2.45
C VAL A 61 -1.71 8.67 2.84
N LEU A 62 -2.94 8.98 2.41
CA LEU A 62 -4.08 8.09 2.51
C LEU A 62 -3.66 6.97 1.58
N ARG A 63 -2.97 5.97 2.16
CA ARG A 63 -2.71 4.69 1.54
C ARG A 63 -4.10 4.15 1.27
N ARG A 64 -4.65 4.52 0.11
CA ARG A 64 -5.90 4.00 -0.39
C ARG A 64 -5.62 2.51 -0.49
N LYS A 65 -6.09 1.77 0.49
CA LYS A 65 -5.89 0.33 0.59
C LYS A 65 -6.47 -0.19 -0.71
N ARG A 66 -5.60 -0.63 -1.65
CA ARG A 66 -6.05 -1.17 -2.92
C ARG A 66 -6.94 -2.35 -2.53
N VAL A 67 -8.24 -2.21 -2.80
CA VAL A 67 -9.19 -3.30 -2.58
C VAL A 67 -8.72 -4.40 -3.52
N ALA A 68 -8.33 -5.54 -2.95
CA ALA A 68 -7.91 -6.67 -3.74
C ALA A 68 -9.08 -7.07 -4.64
N GLN A 69 -8.86 -7.07 -5.95
CA GLN A 69 -9.86 -7.57 -6.87
C GLN A 69 -10.04 -9.06 -6.60
N PRO A 70 -11.28 -9.59 -6.62
CA PRO A 70 -11.51 -11.01 -6.45
C PRO A 70 -10.80 -11.77 -7.57
N THR A 71 -9.82 -12.59 -7.22
CA THR A 71 -9.08 -13.43 -8.17
C THR A 71 -9.64 -14.84 -8.16
N ALA A 72 -9.89 -15.40 -9.34
CA ALA A 72 -10.26 -16.80 -9.53
C ALA A 72 -9.16 -17.50 -10.35
N THR A 73 -8.86 -18.75 -10.00
CA THR A 73 -7.90 -19.59 -10.72
C THR A 73 -8.65 -20.48 -11.71
N VAL A 74 -8.20 -20.51 -12.96
CA VAL A 74 -8.78 -21.33 -14.02
C VAL A 74 -7.73 -22.30 -14.54
N TYR A 75 -8.10 -23.57 -14.69
CA TYR A 75 -7.27 -24.58 -15.35
C TYR A 75 -7.87 -24.87 -16.73
N VAL A 76 -7.07 -24.66 -17.77
CA VAL A 76 -7.48 -24.97 -19.15
C VAL A 76 -6.83 -26.28 -19.54
N LYS A 77 -7.66 -27.23 -20.00
CA LYS A 77 -7.20 -28.46 -20.67
C LYS A 77 -7.59 -28.35 -22.14
N GLY A 78 -6.66 -28.68 -23.02
CA GLY A 78 -6.87 -28.64 -24.46
C GLY A 78 -5.76 -29.37 -25.20
N PRO A 79 -5.86 -29.44 -26.54
CA PRO A 79 -4.78 -29.93 -27.38
C PRO A 79 -3.49 -29.15 -27.14
N GLU A 80 -2.35 -29.85 -27.10
CA GLU A 80 -1.04 -29.26 -26.82
C GLU A 80 -0.71 -28.14 -27.81
N GLU A 81 -0.88 -28.40 -29.10
CA GLU A 81 -0.65 -27.43 -30.18
C GLU A 81 -1.44 -26.12 -30.00
N LEU A 82 -2.68 -26.21 -29.48
CA LEU A 82 -3.52 -25.04 -29.25
C LEU A 82 -3.03 -24.21 -28.06
N ILE A 83 -2.57 -24.88 -26.99
CA ILE A 83 -2.02 -24.20 -25.81
C ILE A 83 -0.71 -23.51 -26.17
N GLU A 84 0.17 -24.19 -26.91
CA GLU A 84 1.43 -23.62 -27.40
C GLU A 84 1.20 -22.41 -28.31
N TRP A 85 0.26 -22.55 -29.27
CA TRP A 85 -0.14 -21.44 -30.12
C TRP A 85 -0.66 -20.25 -29.31
N PHE A 86 -1.47 -20.49 -28.27
CA PHE A 86 -1.99 -19.42 -27.43
C PHE A 86 -0.86 -18.68 -26.68
N ILE A 87 0.12 -19.41 -26.15
CA ILE A 87 1.30 -18.81 -25.50
C ILE A 87 2.03 -17.89 -26.48
N ALA A 88 2.37 -18.40 -27.67
CA ALA A 88 3.05 -17.63 -28.71
C ALA A 88 2.25 -16.38 -29.13
N TYR A 89 0.93 -16.52 -29.30
CA TYR A 89 0.03 -15.41 -29.61
C TYR A 89 0.09 -14.31 -28.54
N THR A 90 0.09 -14.68 -27.26
CA THR A 90 0.14 -13.68 -26.17
C THR A 90 1.48 -12.95 -26.08
N GLU A 91 2.58 -13.64 -26.42
CA GLU A 91 3.93 -13.05 -26.49
C GLU A 91 4.04 -12.05 -27.64
N GLU A 92 3.54 -12.40 -28.84
CA GLU A 92 3.54 -11.51 -30.00
C GLU A 92 2.78 -10.20 -29.73
N LYS A 93 1.68 -10.29 -28.97
CA LYS A 93 0.88 -9.12 -28.57
C LYS A 93 1.51 -8.30 -27.44
N GLY A 94 2.61 -8.77 -26.83
CA GLY A 94 3.31 -8.07 -25.74
C GLY A 94 2.52 -8.02 -24.43
N HIS A 95 1.61 -8.97 -24.19
CA HIS A 95 0.86 -9.00 -22.95
C HIS A 95 1.70 -9.55 -21.80
N GLN A 96 1.80 -8.79 -20.71
CA GLN A 96 2.49 -9.25 -19.49
C GLN A 96 1.74 -10.38 -18.74
N ALA A 97 0.50 -10.68 -19.12
CA ALA A 97 -0.30 -11.72 -18.48
C ALA A 97 -1.37 -12.24 -19.43
N TYR A 98 -1.60 -13.57 -19.43
CA TYR A 98 -2.53 -14.26 -20.33
C TYR A 98 -3.99 -13.77 -20.22
N TRP A 99 -4.41 -13.29 -19.05
CA TRP A 99 -5.77 -12.77 -18.87
C TRP A 99 -6.07 -11.53 -19.71
N LYS A 100 -5.04 -10.74 -20.07
CA LYS A 100 -5.21 -9.58 -20.95
C LYS A 100 -5.63 -10.00 -22.36
N SER A 101 -5.08 -11.11 -22.85
CA SER A 101 -5.50 -11.66 -24.15
C SER A 101 -6.94 -12.16 -24.13
N ILE A 102 -7.41 -12.66 -22.99
CA ILE A 102 -8.82 -13.02 -22.78
C ILE A 102 -9.70 -11.77 -22.74
N GLU A 103 -9.24 -10.69 -22.10
CA GLU A 103 -9.94 -9.40 -22.08
C GLU A 103 -10.08 -8.80 -23.49
N ASP A 104 -9.00 -8.80 -24.27
CA ASP A 104 -9.02 -8.34 -25.66
C ASP A 104 -9.95 -9.18 -26.52
N PHE A 105 -9.90 -10.51 -26.37
CA PHE A 105 -10.82 -11.41 -27.06
C PHE A 105 -12.28 -11.13 -26.67
N ARG A 106 -12.55 -10.89 -25.38
CA ARG A 106 -13.87 -10.53 -24.89
C ARG A 106 -14.35 -9.21 -25.51
N ALA A 107 -13.49 -8.21 -25.59
CA ALA A 107 -13.81 -6.93 -26.21
C ALA A 107 -14.18 -7.09 -27.69
N ILE A 108 -13.46 -7.93 -28.43
CA ILE A 108 -13.76 -8.24 -29.84
C ILE A 108 -15.12 -8.94 -29.96
N VAL A 109 -15.37 -9.99 -29.16
CA VAL A 109 -16.60 -10.79 -29.23
C VAL A 109 -17.83 -9.99 -28.80
N GLU A 110 -17.73 -9.23 -27.71
CA GLU A 110 -18.84 -8.40 -27.22
C GLU A 110 -19.03 -7.13 -28.07
N GLY A 111 -17.95 -6.60 -28.65
CA GLY A 111 -17.99 -5.50 -29.61
C GLY A 111 -18.70 -5.89 -30.90
N ASN A 112 -18.40 -7.07 -31.47
CA ASN A 112 -19.09 -7.59 -32.65
C ASN A 112 -20.60 -7.79 -32.40
N ARG A 113 -20.97 -8.31 -31.24
CA ARG A 113 -22.40 -8.54 -30.90
C ARG A 113 -23.22 -7.26 -30.73
N ARG A 114 -22.60 -6.10 -30.50
CA ARG A 114 -23.30 -4.81 -30.42
C ARG A 114 -23.53 -4.17 -31.78
N GLY A 115 -22.80 -4.59 -32.82
CA GLY A 115 -22.98 -4.12 -34.19
C GLY A 115 -24.09 -4.86 -34.96
N GLU A 116 -24.51 -6.04 -34.49
CA GLU A 116 -25.52 -6.90 -35.14
C GLU A 116 -26.95 -6.73 -34.55
N ARG A 117 -27.17 -5.76 -33.66
CA ARG A 117 -28.50 -5.44 -33.10
C ARG A 117 -29.02 -4.09 -33.54
#